data_AF-A0A2N5FD87-F1
#
_entry.id   AF-A0A2N5FD87-F1
#
_cell.length_a   1.000
_cell.length_b   1.000
_cell.length_c   1.000
_cell.angle_alpha   90.00
_cell.angle_beta   90.00
_cell.angle_gamma   90.00
#
_symmetry.space_group_name_H-M   'P 1'
#
loop_
_entity.id
_entity.type
_entity.pdbx_description
1 polymer ?
#
loop_
_entity_poly.entity_id
_entity_poly.type
_entity_poly.pdbx_seq_one_letter_code
_entity_poly.pdbx_strand_id
1 'polypeptide(L)'
;MSIWIGNNPTLTQKYMYTKFKKVFNQLEHLVLGSDEVVLKAIEAEHDKKNKNELDGILIITNYKMLFASNKDQQIFHFQHIRDLGMIAEGKDKNEWVIKFYSNGMFYRFDDVKKNDDTDEFFFILKEKIQNPSQEILTTVTHNFDFFLHADKLEHYKLNGVKITPILMNRDNKGVTSNGSRLLKEKHPNSSLIIEGNLFEQKKIGNFIVVDEKILLYEYDQEKRKVFIRKIWPLTFFNGATFDHFVLKTEINTIEGKLTLNGSGKEFTSILMQKSIQVTVLKRKWYRKILGYRSGKWWKASIASLCYLFILFVGIAITFEEGSNKETATANSQPKQVNEDNNKEIKATEVNNNGETSKITEGEQKKKEEEARLDEEQKKKEEAARLAEEQRKKEEAARLAEEQRKKEEAARLAEEQRKKEEAARLAEEQRKKEEAARLAEEQKAEEEAAQVQNVYYKNCTEVREAGAAPIRIGEPGYSTKLDRDRDGIACDR
;
A
#
# COMPACT_ATOMS: atom_id res chain seq x y z
N MET A 1 -16.33 18.88 1.27
CA MET A 1 -15.52 17.74 1.76
C MET A 1 -14.04 17.91 1.46
N SER A 2 -13.62 18.07 0.19
CA SER A 2 -12.21 18.21 -0.20
C SER A 2 -11.49 19.36 0.51
N ILE A 3 -12.16 20.50 0.72
CA ILE A 3 -11.61 21.65 1.44
C ILE A 3 -11.19 21.27 2.87
N TRP A 4 -11.91 20.37 3.53
CA TRP A 4 -11.70 20.06 4.95
C TRP A 4 -10.68 18.95 5.19
N ILE A 5 -10.64 17.95 4.32
CA ILE A 5 -9.87 16.70 4.53
C ILE A 5 -9.07 16.24 3.31
N GLY A 6 -9.00 17.05 2.25
CA GLY A 6 -8.23 16.77 1.04
C GLY A 6 -8.90 15.78 0.09
N ASN A 7 -8.17 15.38 -0.96
CA ASN A 7 -8.64 14.44 -1.98
C ASN A 7 -8.28 12.96 -1.71
N ASN A 8 -7.45 12.69 -0.70
CA ASN A 8 -7.10 11.34 -0.27
C ASN A 8 -7.14 11.20 1.27
N PRO A 9 -8.32 11.40 1.91
CA PRO A 9 -8.46 11.38 3.36
C PRO A 9 -8.30 9.97 3.95
N THR A 10 -7.85 9.89 5.20
CA THR A 10 -7.85 8.65 6.00
C THR A 10 -9.27 8.18 6.30
N LEU A 11 -9.42 6.92 6.75
CA LEU A 11 -10.70 6.43 7.28
C LEU A 11 -11.17 7.26 8.48
N THR A 12 -10.24 7.64 9.37
CA THR A 12 -10.51 8.49 10.54
C THR A 12 -11.05 9.86 10.11
N GLN A 13 -10.44 10.51 9.12
CA GLN A 13 -10.91 11.78 8.59
C GLN A 13 -12.28 11.67 7.92
N LYS A 14 -12.54 10.60 7.15
CA LYS A 14 -13.85 10.34 6.54
C LYS A 14 -14.94 10.16 7.61
N TYR A 15 -14.63 9.40 8.66
CA TYR A 15 -15.53 9.19 9.80
C TYR A 15 -15.83 10.51 10.51
N MET A 16 -14.79 11.27 10.89
CA MET A 16 -14.92 12.58 11.52
C MET A 16 -15.78 13.53 10.67
N TYR A 17 -15.50 13.64 9.36
CA TYR A 17 -16.29 14.49 8.46
C TYR A 17 -17.77 14.09 8.42
N THR A 18 -18.05 12.78 8.48
CA THR A 18 -19.43 12.27 8.50
C THR A 18 -20.11 12.56 9.83
N LYS A 19 -19.43 12.30 10.97
CA LYS A 19 -19.92 12.57 12.34
C LYS A 19 -20.26 14.06 12.52
N PHE A 20 -19.37 14.95 12.09
CA PHE A 20 -19.50 16.40 12.27
C PHE A 20 -19.97 17.15 11.01
N LYS A 21 -20.65 16.48 10.08
CA LYS A 21 -21.08 17.08 8.81
C LYS A 21 -21.86 18.38 8.98
N LYS A 22 -22.72 18.45 10.00
CA LYS A 22 -23.49 19.68 10.33
C LYS A 22 -22.58 20.84 10.74
N VAL A 23 -21.57 20.57 11.58
CA VAL A 23 -20.60 21.57 12.03
C VAL A 23 -19.76 22.07 10.86
N PHE A 24 -19.25 21.18 10.01
CA PHE A 24 -18.50 21.58 8.81
C PHE A 24 -19.31 22.47 7.86
N ASN A 25 -20.58 22.12 7.62
CA ASN A 25 -21.46 22.94 6.77
C ASN A 25 -21.72 24.33 7.36
N GLN A 26 -21.78 24.46 8.69
CA GLN A 26 -21.92 25.77 9.34
C GLN A 26 -20.64 26.61 9.18
N LEU A 27 -19.47 26.00 9.34
CA LEU A 27 -18.18 26.70 9.24
C LEU A 27 -17.86 27.19 7.82
N GLU A 28 -18.28 26.43 6.79
CA GLU A 28 -17.98 26.74 5.38
C GLU A 28 -18.50 28.12 4.95
N HIS A 29 -19.62 28.57 5.52
CA HIS A 29 -20.22 29.86 5.18
C HIS A 29 -19.91 30.99 6.16
N LEU A 30 -19.39 30.66 7.35
CA LEU A 30 -19.33 31.62 8.47
C LEU A 30 -17.90 31.95 8.92
N VAL A 31 -16.92 31.09 8.64
CA VAL A 31 -15.62 31.15 9.35
C VAL A 31 -14.40 31.17 8.43
N LEU A 32 -14.48 30.58 7.23
CA LEU A 32 -13.37 30.58 6.27
C LEU A 32 -13.42 31.85 5.39
N GLY A 33 -12.35 32.66 5.45
CA GLY A 33 -12.12 33.73 4.49
C GLY A 33 -11.89 33.20 3.07
N SER A 34 -11.95 34.07 2.06
CA SER A 34 -11.75 33.67 0.65
C SER A 34 -10.34 33.15 0.35
N ASP A 35 -9.35 33.54 1.14
CA ASP A 35 -7.94 33.14 1.07
C ASP A 35 -7.54 32.16 2.18
N GLU A 36 -8.51 31.70 2.98
CA GLU A 36 -8.26 30.81 4.11
C GLU A 36 -8.19 29.35 3.65
N VAL A 37 -7.08 28.71 3.93
CA VAL A 37 -6.80 27.31 3.53
C VAL A 37 -6.74 26.44 4.78
N VAL A 38 -7.54 25.37 4.80
CA VAL A 38 -7.51 24.37 5.86
C VAL A 38 -6.29 23.48 5.70
N LEU A 39 -5.49 23.38 6.76
CA LEU A 39 -4.26 22.59 6.79
C LEU A 39 -4.49 21.21 7.39
N LYS A 40 -5.30 21.09 8.44
CA LYS A 40 -5.68 19.82 9.07
C LYS A 40 -6.90 19.99 9.98
N ALA A 41 -7.70 18.94 10.11
CA ALA A 41 -8.78 18.84 11.09
C ALA A 41 -8.71 17.51 11.83
N ILE A 42 -8.97 17.54 13.13
CA ILE A 42 -9.04 16.37 14.02
C ILE A 42 -10.24 16.48 14.96
N GLU A 43 -10.71 15.33 15.43
CA GLU A 43 -11.73 15.20 16.47
C GLU A 43 -11.09 15.47 17.85
N ALA A 44 -11.81 16.18 18.70
CA ALA A 44 -11.41 16.47 20.07
C ALA A 44 -12.61 16.84 20.93
N GLU A 45 -12.57 16.49 22.21
CA GLU A 45 -13.54 16.95 23.20
C GLU A 45 -12.98 18.15 23.98
N HIS A 46 -13.83 19.12 24.30
CA HIS A 46 -13.43 20.33 25.04
C HIS A 46 -14.06 20.38 26.42
N ASP A 47 -13.21 20.36 27.43
CA ASP A 47 -13.58 20.44 28.84
C ASP A 47 -14.02 21.86 29.25
N LYS A 48 -15.31 22.04 29.53
CA LYS A 48 -15.79 23.27 30.19
C LYS A 48 -15.78 23.13 31.72
N LYS A 49 -15.53 24.25 32.41
CA LYS A 49 -15.49 24.39 33.89
C LYS A 49 -16.67 23.75 34.66
N ASN A 50 -17.80 23.47 34.00
CA ASN A 50 -19.02 22.90 34.61
C ASN A 50 -19.25 21.41 34.28
N LYS A 51 -18.23 20.64 33.87
CA LYS A 51 -18.35 19.20 33.45
C LYS A 51 -19.27 18.93 32.26
N ASN A 52 -19.44 19.93 31.38
CA ASN A 52 -20.08 19.70 30.09
C ASN A 52 -18.96 19.60 29.04
N GLU A 53 -18.61 18.36 28.70
CA GLU A 53 -17.74 18.06 27.57
C GLU A 53 -18.43 18.48 26.27
N LEU A 54 -17.69 19.17 25.41
CA LEU A 54 -18.14 19.52 24.07
C LEU A 54 -17.41 18.66 23.06
N ASP A 55 -18.13 17.69 22.50
CA ASP A 55 -17.67 16.90 21.37
C ASP A 55 -17.63 17.76 20.09
N GLY A 56 -16.46 17.82 19.46
CA GLY A 56 -16.21 18.74 18.36
C GLY A 56 -14.99 18.43 17.52
N ILE A 57 -14.57 19.45 16.77
CA ILE A 57 -13.45 19.39 15.84
C ILE A 57 -12.48 20.55 16.10
N LEU A 58 -11.20 20.23 16.14
CA LEU A 58 -10.11 21.19 16.04
C LEU A 58 -9.66 21.29 14.59
N ILE A 59 -9.58 22.51 14.06
CA ILE A 59 -9.15 22.78 12.69
C ILE A 59 -8.02 23.81 12.72
N ILE A 60 -6.95 23.54 11.98
CA ILE A 60 -5.89 24.49 11.72
C ILE A 60 -6.02 24.99 10.29
N THR A 61 -5.98 26.30 10.11
CA THR A 61 -5.89 26.97 8.82
C THR A 61 -4.52 27.64 8.65
N ASN A 62 -4.31 28.33 7.54
CA ASN A 62 -3.12 29.14 7.33
C ASN A 62 -3.00 30.32 8.31
N TYR A 63 -4.09 30.78 8.95
CA TYR A 63 -4.11 31.97 9.81
C TYR A 63 -4.44 31.72 11.29
N LYS A 64 -5.21 30.70 11.60
CA LYS A 64 -5.73 30.46 12.95
C LYS A 64 -5.95 28.96 13.21
N MET A 65 -6.06 28.61 14.48
CA MET A 65 -6.68 27.36 14.91
C MET A 65 -8.09 27.69 15.40
N LEU A 66 -9.05 26.79 15.18
CA LEU A 66 -10.40 26.93 15.69
C LEU A 66 -10.86 25.61 16.30
N PHE A 67 -11.66 25.73 17.35
CA PHE A 67 -12.48 24.64 17.85
C PHE A 67 -13.94 24.91 17.46
N ALA A 68 -14.64 23.90 16.98
CA ALA A 68 -16.05 24.00 16.66
C ALA A 68 -16.82 22.77 17.11
N SER A 69 -17.98 23.01 17.71
CA SER A 69 -18.96 21.99 18.09
C SER A 69 -20.35 22.45 17.65
N ASN A 70 -21.38 21.65 17.89
CA ASN A 70 -22.76 22.06 17.64
C ASN A 70 -23.24 23.22 18.55
N LYS A 71 -22.53 23.52 19.64
CA LYS A 71 -22.98 24.48 20.69
C LYS A 71 -22.06 25.69 20.84
N ASP A 72 -20.80 25.58 20.44
CA ASP A 72 -19.78 26.58 20.71
C ASP A 72 -18.72 26.57 19.62
N GLN A 73 -18.10 27.73 19.42
CA GLN A 73 -17.02 27.96 18.47
C GLN A 73 -15.98 28.87 19.11
N GLN A 74 -14.70 28.51 18.99
CA GLN A 74 -13.60 29.24 19.60
C GLN A 74 -12.47 29.41 18.60
N ILE A 75 -11.89 30.60 18.55
CA ILE A 75 -10.82 30.97 17.62
C ILE A 75 -9.54 31.25 18.42
N PHE A 76 -8.44 30.67 17.95
CA PHE A 76 -7.12 30.77 18.54
C PHE A 76 -6.14 31.29 17.50
N HIS A 77 -5.70 32.54 17.65
CA HIS A 77 -4.63 33.09 16.83
C HIS A 77 -3.28 32.55 17.32
N PHE A 78 -2.43 32.12 16.38
CA PHE A 78 -1.16 31.44 16.72
C PHE A 78 -0.25 32.26 17.64
N GLN A 79 -0.24 33.59 17.48
CA GLN A 79 0.58 34.53 18.28
C GLN A 79 0.21 34.55 19.78
N HIS A 80 -1.00 34.11 20.12
CA HIS A 80 -1.49 34.12 21.50
C HIS A 80 -1.37 32.76 22.19
N ILE A 81 -1.02 31.70 21.44
CA ILE A 81 -0.88 30.35 21.98
C ILE A 81 0.47 30.21 22.69
N ARG A 82 0.46 29.79 23.96
CA ARG A 82 1.65 29.55 24.79
C ARG A 82 1.54 28.22 25.53
N ASP A 83 2.70 27.71 25.95
CA ASP A 83 2.84 26.48 26.74
C ASP A 83 2.07 25.28 26.15
N LEU A 84 2.16 25.10 24.82
CA LEU A 84 1.54 23.99 24.12
C LEU A 84 2.12 22.66 24.63
N GLY A 85 1.26 21.87 25.28
CA GLY A 85 1.56 20.53 25.77
C GLY A 85 0.70 19.49 25.06
N MET A 86 1.31 18.34 24.78
CA MET A 86 0.65 17.12 24.35
C MET A 86 1.10 15.99 25.28
N ILE A 87 0.15 15.45 26.05
CA ILE A 87 0.46 14.44 27.09
C ILE A 87 -0.48 13.26 26.92
N ALA A 88 0.07 12.05 27.08
CA ALA A 88 -0.73 10.84 27.20
C ALA A 88 -1.26 10.80 28.63
N GLU A 89 -2.50 11.22 28.84
CA GLU A 89 -3.11 11.37 30.16
C GLU A 89 -4.39 10.51 30.20
N GLY A 90 -4.57 9.70 31.27
CA GLY A 90 -5.76 8.85 31.44
C GLY A 90 -5.47 7.35 31.59
N LYS A 91 -6.55 6.57 31.83
CA LYS A 91 -6.48 5.08 31.90
C LYS A 91 -6.17 4.46 30.53
N ASP A 92 -6.56 5.12 29.45
CA ASP A 92 -6.29 4.70 28.09
C ASP A 92 -5.03 5.36 27.54
N LYS A 93 -3.98 4.57 27.36
CA LYS A 93 -2.69 5.02 26.82
C LYS A 93 -2.77 5.38 25.33
N ASN A 94 -3.94 5.33 24.72
CA ASN A 94 -4.17 5.48 23.27
C ASN A 94 -4.74 6.86 22.86
N GLU A 95 -4.86 7.79 23.81
CA GLU A 95 -5.37 9.14 23.57
C GLU A 95 -4.36 10.21 23.99
N TRP A 96 -4.44 11.35 23.32
CA TRP A 96 -3.69 12.56 23.60
C TRP A 96 -4.61 13.59 24.26
N VAL A 97 -4.03 14.31 25.22
CA VAL A 97 -4.62 15.54 25.74
C VAL A 97 -3.79 16.71 25.23
N ILE A 98 -4.45 17.67 24.57
CA ILE A 98 -3.86 18.92 24.09
C ILE A 98 -4.19 20.01 25.10
N LYS A 99 -3.17 20.69 25.60
CA LYS A 99 -3.33 21.82 26.52
C LYS A 99 -2.48 23.01 26.11
N PHE A 100 -3.01 24.21 26.27
CA PHE A 100 -2.27 25.45 25.99
C PHE A 100 -2.95 26.63 26.68
N TYR A 101 -2.24 27.75 26.77
CA TYR A 101 -2.82 29.04 27.11
C TYR A 101 -3.06 29.87 25.85
N SER A 102 -4.19 30.56 25.77
CA SER A 102 -4.45 31.57 24.75
C SER A 102 -5.09 32.78 25.39
N ASN A 103 -4.54 33.98 25.13
CA ASN A 103 -4.98 35.23 25.76
C ASN A 103 -5.06 35.16 27.30
N GLY A 104 -4.15 34.40 27.93
CA GLY A 104 -4.13 34.19 29.38
C GLY A 104 -5.17 33.20 29.93
N MET A 105 -6.02 32.62 29.07
CA MET A 105 -6.96 31.56 29.46
C MET A 105 -6.39 30.17 29.12
N PHE A 106 -6.58 29.22 30.04
CA PHE A 106 -6.17 27.83 29.84
C PHE A 106 -7.24 27.05 29.07
N TYR A 107 -6.81 26.26 28.09
CA TYR A 107 -7.64 25.38 27.28
C TYR A 107 -7.11 23.94 27.37
N ARG A 108 -8.03 22.98 27.50
CA ARG A 108 -7.77 21.54 27.56
C ARG A 108 -8.72 20.83 26.60
N PHE A 109 -8.14 20.04 25.70
CA PHE A 109 -8.86 19.17 24.79
C PHE A 109 -8.40 17.73 24.98
N ASP A 110 -9.33 16.81 25.16
CA ASP A 110 -9.11 15.38 25.36
C ASP A 110 -9.81 14.53 24.29
N ASP A 111 -9.77 13.21 24.47
CA ASP A 111 -10.23 12.18 23.53
C ASP A 111 -9.62 12.31 22.12
N VAL A 112 -8.43 12.90 22.03
CA VAL A 112 -7.72 13.07 20.77
C VAL A 112 -7.00 11.76 20.44
N LYS A 113 -7.48 11.07 19.41
CA LYS A 113 -6.93 9.76 18.98
C LYS A 113 -5.45 9.84 18.60
N LYS A 114 -4.66 8.86 19.00
CA LYS A 114 -3.28 8.67 18.53
C LYS A 114 -3.24 8.07 17.13
N ASN A 115 -2.88 8.88 16.14
CA ASN A 115 -2.70 8.46 14.75
C ASN A 115 -1.94 9.53 13.95
N ASP A 116 -1.61 9.19 12.70
CA ASP A 116 -0.96 10.08 11.73
C ASP A 116 -1.66 11.43 11.54
N ASP A 117 -3.00 11.50 11.65
CA ASP A 117 -3.74 12.75 11.47
C ASP A 117 -3.50 13.73 12.62
N THR A 118 -3.47 13.22 13.85
CA THR A 118 -3.16 14.00 15.05
C THR A 118 -1.69 14.39 15.10
N ASP A 119 -0.79 13.49 14.72
CA ASP A 119 0.65 13.78 14.67
C ASP A 119 0.95 14.88 13.63
N GLU A 120 0.30 14.83 12.46
CA GLU A 120 0.39 15.88 11.46
C GLU A 120 -0.21 17.20 11.96
N PHE A 121 -1.38 17.17 12.60
CA PHE A 121 -2.02 18.35 13.18
C PHE A 121 -1.07 19.07 14.15
N PHE A 122 -0.42 18.31 15.03
CA PHE A 122 0.48 18.88 16.02
C PHE A 122 1.78 19.41 15.43
N PHE A 123 2.32 18.73 14.42
CA PHE A 123 3.46 19.24 13.65
C PHE A 123 3.12 20.61 13.05
N ILE A 124 1.96 20.73 12.39
CA ILE A 124 1.50 21.99 11.79
C ILE A 124 1.31 23.06 12.87
N LEU A 125 0.67 22.73 14.00
CA LEU A 125 0.41 23.69 15.07
C LEU A 125 1.71 24.26 15.65
N LYS A 126 2.70 23.42 15.92
CA LYS A 126 4.02 23.85 16.41
C LYS A 126 4.71 24.78 15.44
N GLU A 127 4.72 24.42 14.15
CA GLU A 127 5.30 25.23 13.10
C GLU A 127 4.61 26.59 12.97
N LYS A 128 3.29 26.63 13.04
CA LYS A 128 2.49 27.87 12.99
C LYS A 128 2.64 28.75 14.22
N ILE A 129 2.83 28.18 15.41
CA ILE A 129 3.11 28.98 16.63
C ILE A 129 4.49 29.62 16.54
N GLN A 130 5.49 28.88 16.04
CA GLN A 130 6.85 29.41 15.87
C GLN A 130 6.93 30.46 14.76
N ASN A 131 6.26 30.23 13.63
CA ASN A 131 6.22 31.14 12.49
C ASN A 131 4.79 31.15 11.90
N PRO A 132 3.92 32.11 12.30
CA PRO A 132 2.53 32.17 11.83
C PRO A 132 2.38 32.27 10.31
N SER A 133 3.33 32.91 9.62
CA SER A 133 3.34 33.05 8.16
C SER A 133 3.96 31.87 7.43
N GLN A 134 4.45 30.83 8.13
CA GLN A 134 5.04 29.65 7.50
C GLN A 134 4.03 28.97 6.57
N GLU A 135 4.36 28.85 5.29
CA GLU A 135 3.58 28.05 4.36
C GLU A 135 3.88 26.57 4.59
N ILE A 136 2.84 25.74 4.67
CA ILE A 136 2.96 24.32 4.99
C ILE A 136 2.10 23.51 4.02
N LEU A 137 2.72 22.60 3.30
CA LEU A 137 2.06 21.61 2.48
C LEU A 137 1.73 20.37 3.33
N THR A 138 0.45 20.02 3.40
CA THR A 138 -0.11 18.95 4.24
C THR A 138 -0.87 17.91 3.41
N THR A 139 -1.27 16.81 4.05
CA THR A 139 -2.15 15.80 3.43
C THR A 139 -3.53 16.33 3.01
N VAL A 140 -3.96 17.48 3.53
CA VAL A 140 -5.23 18.12 3.13
C VAL A 140 -5.03 18.97 1.88
N THR A 141 -3.93 19.73 1.84
CA THR A 141 -3.64 20.67 0.75
C THR A 141 -2.99 20.02 -0.48
N HIS A 142 -2.29 18.89 -0.31
CA HIS A 142 -1.62 18.20 -1.40
C HIS A 142 -2.60 17.43 -2.27
N ASN A 143 -2.47 17.55 -3.59
CA ASN A 143 -3.21 16.71 -4.53
C ASN A 143 -2.45 15.40 -4.79
N PHE A 144 -2.96 14.30 -4.24
CA PHE A 144 -2.36 12.97 -4.35
C PHE A 144 -2.35 12.34 -5.75
N ASP A 145 -3.01 12.96 -6.75
CA ASP A 145 -2.91 12.57 -8.15
C ASP A 145 -1.52 12.91 -8.71
N PHE A 146 -0.84 13.90 -8.10
CA PHE A 146 0.51 14.29 -8.43
C PHE A 146 1.50 13.77 -7.39
N PHE A 147 2.70 13.44 -7.83
CA PHE A 147 3.76 12.91 -6.98
C PHE A 147 4.71 14.03 -6.54
N LEU A 148 5.16 14.03 -5.29
CA LEU A 148 6.21 14.92 -4.80
C LEU A 148 7.57 14.40 -5.25
N HIS A 149 7.85 14.53 -6.55
CA HIS A 149 9.14 14.23 -7.16
C HIS A 149 10.20 15.28 -6.80
N ALA A 150 11.46 14.97 -7.07
CA ALA A 150 12.58 15.80 -6.62
C ALA A 150 12.47 17.27 -7.06
N ASP A 151 12.12 17.55 -8.32
CA ASP A 151 12.05 18.93 -8.80
C ASP A 151 10.92 19.74 -8.10
N LYS A 152 9.80 19.09 -7.74
CA LYS A 152 8.74 19.69 -6.91
C LYS A 152 9.21 19.96 -5.49
N LEU A 153 9.90 19.00 -4.88
CA LEU A 153 10.45 19.15 -3.54
C LEU A 153 11.48 20.30 -3.49
N GLU A 154 12.29 20.43 -4.52
CA GLU A 154 13.23 21.54 -4.68
C GLU A 154 12.51 22.88 -4.85
N HIS A 155 11.47 22.94 -5.68
CA HIS A 155 10.63 24.13 -5.84
C HIS A 155 10.01 24.58 -4.50
N TYR A 156 9.40 23.67 -3.73
CA TYR A 156 8.85 23.99 -2.41
C TYR A 156 9.92 24.48 -1.45
N LYS A 157 11.09 23.82 -1.44
CA LYS A 157 12.22 24.23 -0.60
C LYS A 157 12.70 25.65 -0.92
N LEU A 158 12.84 25.99 -2.21
CA LEU A 158 13.27 27.31 -2.66
C LEU A 158 12.26 28.41 -2.28
N ASN A 159 10.96 28.08 -2.28
CA ASN A 159 9.90 28.99 -1.85
C ASN A 159 9.67 28.98 -0.34
N GLY A 160 10.48 28.27 0.44
CA GLY A 160 10.36 28.22 1.90
C GLY A 160 9.12 27.46 2.40
N VAL A 161 8.47 26.66 1.56
CA VAL A 161 7.30 25.84 1.92
C VAL A 161 7.77 24.60 2.69
N LYS A 162 7.26 24.43 3.92
CA LYS A 162 7.52 23.22 4.71
C LYS A 162 6.56 22.11 4.31
N ILE A 163 7.05 20.88 4.24
CA ILE A 163 6.24 19.71 3.90
C ILE A 163 6.13 18.83 5.16
N THR A 164 4.93 18.41 5.54
CA THR A 164 4.77 17.57 6.73
C THR A 164 5.40 16.18 6.51
N PRO A 165 6.02 15.57 7.55
CA PRO A 165 6.56 14.22 7.44
C PRO A 165 5.49 13.18 7.06
N ILE A 166 4.27 13.34 7.58
CA ILE A 166 3.13 12.48 7.29
C ILE A 166 2.73 12.57 5.82
N LEU A 167 2.72 13.77 5.22
CA LEU A 167 2.51 13.92 3.79
C LEU A 167 3.61 13.21 2.99
N MET A 168 4.88 13.40 3.33
CA MET A 168 6.00 12.75 2.63
C MET A 168 5.92 11.23 2.63
N ASN A 169 5.47 10.65 3.75
CA ASN A 169 5.25 9.22 3.89
C ASN A 169 4.05 8.74 3.07
N ARG A 170 2.90 9.42 3.17
CA ARG A 170 1.66 9.04 2.46
C ARG A 170 1.75 9.23 0.96
N ASP A 171 2.50 10.22 0.50
CA ASP A 171 2.71 10.44 -0.94
C ASP A 171 3.59 9.35 -1.55
N ASN A 172 4.40 8.65 -0.76
CA ASN A 172 5.18 7.51 -1.25
C ASN A 172 4.33 6.24 -1.39
N LYS A 173 3.79 5.98 -2.59
CA LYS A 173 2.94 4.83 -2.91
C LYS A 173 3.69 3.67 -3.60
N GLY A 174 5.02 3.66 -3.50
CA GLY A 174 5.89 2.67 -4.13
C GLY A 174 6.22 2.95 -5.59
N VAL A 175 7.15 2.16 -6.15
CA VAL A 175 7.80 2.37 -7.44
C VAL A 175 6.80 2.60 -8.58
N THR A 176 5.84 1.68 -8.71
CA THR A 176 4.79 1.72 -9.74
C THR A 176 3.98 3.01 -9.70
N SER A 177 3.36 3.30 -8.56
CA SER A 177 2.45 4.44 -8.43
C SER A 177 3.17 5.78 -8.50
N ASN A 178 4.39 5.87 -7.98
CA ASN A 178 5.18 7.09 -8.00
C ASN A 178 5.67 7.39 -9.41
N GLY A 179 6.25 6.39 -10.09
CA GLY A 179 6.72 6.52 -11.46
C GLY A 179 5.59 6.88 -12.43
N SER A 180 4.45 6.20 -12.35
CA SER A 180 3.29 6.51 -13.20
C SER A 180 2.74 7.92 -12.99
N ARG A 181 2.60 8.39 -11.73
CA ARG A 181 2.13 9.76 -11.44
C ARG A 181 3.10 10.82 -11.95
N LEU A 182 4.40 10.62 -11.74
CA LEU A 182 5.44 11.51 -12.25
C LEU A 182 5.41 11.57 -13.78
N LEU A 183 5.37 10.43 -14.45
CA LEU A 183 5.36 10.37 -15.91
C LEU A 183 4.08 10.96 -16.50
N LYS A 184 2.93 10.82 -15.83
CA LYS A 184 1.67 11.45 -16.24
C LYS A 184 1.77 12.97 -16.19
N GLU A 185 2.45 13.52 -15.19
CA GLU A 185 2.71 14.96 -15.11
C GLU A 185 3.70 15.43 -16.18
N LYS A 186 4.74 14.64 -16.45
CA LYS A 186 5.76 14.97 -17.47
C LYS A 186 5.23 14.85 -18.90
N HIS A 187 4.28 13.94 -19.14
CA HIS A 187 3.69 13.65 -20.44
C HIS A 187 2.15 13.70 -20.34
N PRO A 188 1.55 14.88 -20.16
CA PRO A 188 0.11 15.03 -19.96
C PRO A 188 -0.71 14.56 -21.18
N ASN A 189 -0.11 14.59 -22.37
CA ASN A 189 -0.73 14.17 -23.63
C ASN A 189 -0.40 12.73 -24.02
N SER A 190 0.34 11.99 -23.17
CA SER A 190 0.68 10.59 -23.47
C SER A 190 -0.59 9.76 -23.65
N SER A 191 -0.59 8.96 -24.72
CA SER A 191 -1.68 8.04 -25.02
C SER A 191 -1.69 6.84 -24.07
N LEU A 192 -0.52 6.49 -23.51
CA LEU A 192 -0.38 5.36 -22.60
C LEU A 192 0.88 5.48 -21.74
N ILE A 193 0.74 5.16 -20.45
CA ILE A 193 1.86 4.96 -19.52
C ILE A 193 1.66 3.59 -18.88
N ILE A 194 2.62 2.70 -19.07
CA ILE A 194 2.53 1.32 -18.61
C ILE A 194 3.86 0.87 -18.05
N GLU A 195 3.82 -0.05 -17.09
CA GLU A 195 5.03 -0.71 -16.65
C GLU A 195 5.59 -1.62 -17.74
N GLY A 196 6.88 -1.48 -18.01
CA GLY A 196 7.54 -2.26 -19.03
C GLY A 196 9.05 -2.20 -18.90
N ASN A 197 9.69 -3.30 -19.32
CA ASN A 197 11.14 -3.44 -19.22
C ASN A 197 11.68 -4.10 -20.48
N LEU A 198 12.84 -3.64 -20.93
CA LEU A 198 13.56 -4.24 -22.05
C LEU A 198 14.48 -5.34 -21.52
N PHE A 199 14.41 -6.52 -22.14
CA PHE A 199 15.24 -7.68 -21.84
C PHE A 199 16.20 -7.91 -23.01
N GLU A 200 17.43 -7.45 -22.81
CA GLU A 200 18.61 -7.86 -23.57
C GLU A 200 19.42 -8.86 -22.72
N GLN A 201 20.52 -8.42 -22.10
CA GLN A 201 21.33 -9.18 -21.12
C GLN A 201 21.03 -8.80 -19.66
N LYS A 202 20.48 -7.60 -19.42
CA LYS A 202 20.01 -7.10 -18.12
C LYS A 202 18.63 -6.49 -18.30
N LYS A 203 17.80 -6.56 -17.26
CA LYS A 203 16.49 -5.92 -17.22
C LYS A 203 16.69 -4.41 -17.05
N ILE A 204 16.28 -3.61 -18.03
CA ILE A 204 16.47 -2.15 -18.03
C ILE A 204 15.12 -1.44 -18.18
N GLY A 205 14.98 -0.31 -17.49
CA GLY A 205 13.77 0.50 -17.45
C GLY A 205 12.68 -0.10 -16.55
N ASN A 206 11.62 0.68 -16.31
CA ASN A 206 10.47 0.34 -15.50
C ASN A 206 9.15 0.70 -16.19
N PHE A 207 9.15 1.75 -17.03
CA PHE A 207 7.94 2.28 -17.66
C PHE A 207 8.14 2.54 -19.14
N ILE A 208 7.09 2.27 -19.91
CA ILE A 208 6.94 2.67 -21.30
C ILE A 208 5.90 3.79 -21.37
N VAL A 209 6.29 4.91 -21.97
CA VAL A 209 5.41 6.04 -22.25
C VAL A 209 5.22 6.13 -23.76
N VAL A 210 3.96 6.15 -24.20
CA VAL A 210 3.59 6.33 -25.61
C VAL A 210 3.07 7.75 -25.79
N ASP A 211 3.82 8.56 -26.52
CA ASP A 211 3.48 9.93 -26.89
C ASP A 211 3.70 10.10 -28.41
N GLU A 212 4.30 11.20 -28.86
CA GLU A 212 4.86 11.33 -30.23
C GLU A 212 5.90 10.24 -30.54
N LYS A 213 6.64 9.81 -29.52
CA LYS A 213 7.61 8.72 -29.55
C LYS A 213 7.30 7.74 -28.43
N ILE A 214 7.93 6.57 -28.48
CA ILE A 214 7.83 5.57 -27.42
C ILE A 214 9.09 5.67 -26.58
N LEU A 215 8.95 5.99 -25.29
CA LEU A 215 10.07 6.21 -24.38
C LEU A 215 10.13 5.11 -23.33
N LEU A 216 11.32 4.58 -23.08
CA LEU A 216 11.60 3.72 -21.93
C LEU A 216 12.22 4.57 -20.81
N TYR A 217 11.54 4.61 -19.68
CA TYR A 217 11.99 5.28 -18.47
C TYR A 217 12.43 4.29 -17.42
N GLU A 218 13.47 4.64 -16.68
CA GLU A 218 13.81 4.05 -15.39
C GLU A 218 13.45 5.04 -14.29
N TYR A 219 12.79 4.57 -13.24
CA TYR A 219 12.43 5.38 -12.09
C TYR A 219 13.32 5.04 -10.90
N ASP A 220 14.02 6.04 -10.39
CA ASP A 220 14.87 5.96 -9.21
C ASP A 220 14.06 6.45 -8.01
N GLN A 221 13.70 5.51 -7.13
CA GLN A 221 12.87 5.76 -5.97
C GLN A 221 13.57 6.61 -4.90
N GLU A 222 14.89 6.45 -4.73
CA GLU A 222 15.67 7.21 -3.75
C GLU A 222 15.81 8.66 -4.21
N LYS A 223 16.12 8.86 -5.49
CA LYS A 223 16.23 10.20 -6.08
C LYS A 223 14.88 10.82 -6.42
N ARG A 224 13.78 10.05 -6.36
CA ARG A 224 12.43 10.47 -6.82
C ARG A 224 12.47 11.11 -8.20
N LYS A 225 13.25 10.53 -9.13
CA LYS A 225 13.47 11.04 -10.49
C LYS A 225 13.30 9.93 -11.51
N VAL A 226 12.96 10.32 -12.74
CA VAL A 226 12.92 9.40 -13.90
C VAL A 226 14.05 9.74 -14.87
N PHE A 227 14.65 8.69 -15.42
CA PHE A 227 15.71 8.77 -16.42
C PHE A 227 15.26 8.09 -17.70
N ILE A 228 15.41 8.78 -18.83
CA ILE A 228 15.17 8.16 -20.14
C ILE A 228 16.31 7.17 -20.40
N ARG A 229 15.97 5.92 -20.71
CA ARG A 229 16.93 4.89 -21.10
C ARG A 229 16.96 4.68 -22.60
N LYS A 230 15.80 4.71 -23.26
CA LYS A 230 15.66 4.58 -24.71
C LYS A 230 14.53 5.45 -25.23
N ILE A 231 14.64 5.86 -26.49
CA ILE A 231 13.62 6.56 -27.23
C ILE A 231 13.50 5.87 -28.59
N TRP A 232 12.30 5.42 -28.93
CA TRP A 232 12.01 4.79 -30.22
C TRP A 232 11.02 5.64 -31.01
N PRO A 233 11.26 5.83 -32.32
CA PRO A 233 10.19 6.27 -33.21
C PRO A 233 9.09 5.20 -33.24
N LEU A 234 7.84 5.60 -33.49
CA LEU A 234 6.71 4.65 -33.61
C LEU A 234 6.98 3.53 -34.64
N THR A 235 7.67 3.88 -35.73
CA THR A 235 8.06 2.96 -36.81
C THR A 235 9.03 1.87 -36.39
N PHE A 236 9.71 2.01 -35.24
CA PHE A 236 10.59 0.98 -34.70
C PHE A 236 9.85 -0.35 -34.46
N PHE A 237 8.56 -0.28 -34.10
CA PHE A 237 7.75 -1.45 -33.84
C PHE A 237 7.12 -2.05 -35.10
N ASN A 238 7.45 -1.54 -36.29
CA ASN A 238 6.93 -2.09 -37.54
C ASN A 238 7.45 -3.52 -37.75
N GLY A 239 6.53 -4.47 -37.95
CA GLY A 239 6.84 -5.89 -38.04
C GLY A 239 7.16 -6.57 -36.70
N ALA A 240 7.12 -5.85 -35.57
CA ALA A 240 7.35 -6.45 -34.26
C ALA A 240 6.27 -7.50 -33.94
N THR A 241 6.68 -8.54 -33.20
CA THR A 241 5.80 -9.67 -32.88
C THR A 241 5.31 -9.58 -31.43
N PHE A 242 3.99 -9.54 -31.25
CA PHE A 242 3.31 -9.37 -29.97
C PHE A 242 2.71 -10.68 -29.48
N ASP A 243 3.02 -11.05 -28.24
CA ASP A 243 2.50 -12.23 -27.56
C ASP A 243 1.75 -11.82 -26.28
N HIS A 244 0.42 -11.79 -26.37
CA HIS A 244 -0.44 -11.38 -25.26
C HIS A 244 -0.71 -12.54 -24.29
N PHE A 245 -0.25 -12.37 -23.05
CA PHE A 245 -0.60 -13.20 -21.89
C PHE A 245 -1.64 -12.52 -21.01
N VAL A 246 -2.13 -13.24 -20.00
CA VAL A 246 -3.13 -12.73 -19.05
C VAL A 246 -2.59 -11.53 -18.25
N LEU A 247 -1.33 -11.58 -17.81
CA LEU A 247 -0.74 -10.54 -16.92
C LEU A 247 0.32 -9.67 -17.60
N LYS A 248 0.75 -10.03 -18.82
CA LYS A 248 1.83 -9.33 -19.52
C LYS A 248 1.73 -9.48 -21.02
N THR A 249 2.42 -8.63 -21.75
CA THR A 249 2.63 -8.79 -23.19
C THR A 249 4.13 -8.83 -23.45
N GLU A 250 4.56 -9.82 -24.23
CA GLU A 250 5.94 -9.94 -24.67
C GLU A 250 6.03 -9.49 -26.12
N ILE A 251 6.97 -8.61 -26.42
CA ILE A 251 7.16 -8.00 -27.72
C ILE A 251 8.59 -8.31 -28.16
N ASN A 252 8.71 -9.06 -29.24
CA ASN A 252 10.02 -9.32 -29.84
C ASN A 252 10.32 -8.21 -30.84
N THR A 253 11.39 -7.47 -30.57
CA THR A 253 11.91 -6.37 -31.40
C THR A 253 13.31 -6.70 -31.89
N ILE A 254 13.85 -5.88 -32.79
CA ILE A 254 15.24 -6.01 -33.26
C ILE A 254 16.28 -5.77 -32.15
N GLU A 255 15.96 -4.97 -31.13
CA GLU A 255 16.84 -4.68 -29.99
C GLU A 255 16.69 -5.70 -28.85
N GLY A 256 15.74 -6.63 -28.95
CA GLY A 256 15.49 -7.62 -27.90
C GLY A 256 14.03 -7.68 -27.49
N LYS A 257 13.79 -8.24 -26.30
CA LYS A 257 12.44 -8.58 -25.85
C LYS A 257 11.91 -7.52 -24.89
N LEU A 258 10.93 -6.75 -25.33
CA LEU A 258 10.20 -5.81 -24.47
C LEU A 258 9.06 -6.54 -23.77
N THR A 259 8.96 -6.43 -22.45
CA THR A 259 7.83 -6.98 -21.67
C THR A 259 7.04 -5.85 -21.06
N LEU A 260 5.72 -5.85 -21.27
CA LEU A 260 4.76 -4.92 -20.70
C LEU A 260 3.93 -5.63 -19.63
N ASN A 261 3.82 -5.07 -18.43
CA ASN A 261 2.95 -5.58 -17.37
C ASN A 261 1.56 -4.97 -17.54
N GLY A 262 0.59 -5.76 -17.99
CA GLY A 262 -0.74 -5.23 -18.34
C GLY A 262 -0.78 -4.41 -19.63
N SER A 263 -1.98 -3.95 -20.02
CA SER A 263 -2.29 -3.02 -21.12
C SER A 263 -1.60 -3.23 -22.49
N GLY A 264 -0.99 -4.40 -22.77
CA GLY A 264 -0.32 -4.61 -24.04
C GLY A 264 -1.26 -4.66 -25.26
N LYS A 265 -2.54 -5.01 -25.07
CA LYS A 265 -3.57 -4.91 -26.13
C LYS A 265 -3.87 -3.46 -26.50
N GLU A 266 -3.92 -2.59 -25.50
CA GLU A 266 -4.13 -1.15 -25.68
C GLU A 266 -2.92 -0.54 -26.41
N PHE A 267 -1.71 -0.87 -25.97
CA PHE A 267 -0.48 -0.50 -26.67
C PHE A 267 -0.49 -0.94 -28.14
N THR A 268 -0.91 -2.17 -28.42
CA THR A 268 -1.06 -2.69 -29.78
C THR A 268 -2.09 -1.90 -30.59
N SER A 269 -3.22 -1.56 -29.97
CA SER A 269 -4.30 -0.80 -30.61
C SER A 269 -3.84 0.62 -30.98
N ILE A 270 -3.08 1.27 -30.08
CA ILE A 270 -2.50 2.60 -30.33
C ILE A 270 -1.53 2.57 -31.51
N LEU A 271 -0.66 1.55 -31.59
CA LEU A 271 0.25 1.38 -32.73
C LEU A 271 -0.50 1.18 -34.05
N MET A 272 -1.51 0.31 -34.06
CA MET A 272 -2.33 0.05 -35.26
C MET A 272 -3.10 1.29 -35.70
N GLN A 273 -3.67 2.07 -34.76
CA GLN A 273 -4.34 3.33 -35.06
C GLN A 273 -3.40 4.35 -35.70
N LYS A 274 -2.12 4.34 -35.31
CA LYS A 274 -1.04 5.14 -35.91
C LYS A 274 -0.45 4.48 -37.16
N SER A 275 -1.14 3.52 -37.79
CA SER A 275 -0.75 2.84 -39.03
C SER A 275 0.58 2.06 -38.96
N ILE A 276 0.99 1.65 -37.75
CA ILE A 276 2.16 0.77 -37.57
C ILE A 276 1.70 -0.68 -37.68
N GLN A 277 2.28 -1.43 -38.63
CA GLN A 277 1.92 -2.84 -38.82
C GLN A 277 2.63 -3.71 -37.79
N VAL A 278 1.86 -4.52 -37.07
CA VAL A 278 2.38 -5.41 -36.02
C VAL A 278 1.79 -6.81 -36.16
N THR A 279 2.57 -7.84 -35.81
CA THR A 279 2.14 -9.24 -35.90
C THR A 279 1.71 -9.73 -34.53
N VAL A 280 0.43 -10.03 -34.34
CA VAL A 280 -0.10 -10.56 -33.07
C VAL A 280 -0.17 -12.09 -33.11
N LEU A 281 0.58 -12.76 -32.23
CA LEU A 281 0.57 -14.22 -32.11
C LEU A 281 -0.76 -14.72 -31.54
N LYS A 282 -1.52 -15.45 -32.36
CA LYS A 282 -2.77 -16.09 -31.92
C LYS A 282 -2.47 -17.41 -31.21
N ARG A 283 -2.64 -17.43 -29.89
CA ARG A 283 -2.62 -18.64 -29.06
C ARG A 283 -4.02 -19.05 -28.63
N LYS A 284 -4.27 -20.37 -28.53
CA LYS A 284 -5.49 -20.91 -27.89
C LYS A 284 -5.59 -20.38 -26.44
N TRP A 285 -6.78 -19.98 -26.02
CA TRP A 285 -6.99 -19.18 -24.79
C TRP A 285 -6.39 -19.81 -23.52
N TYR A 286 -6.53 -21.14 -23.35
CA TYR A 286 -5.97 -21.85 -22.20
C TYR A 286 -4.44 -21.78 -22.11
N ARG A 287 -3.73 -21.70 -23.25
CA ARG A 287 -2.25 -21.58 -23.25
C ARG A 287 -1.76 -20.18 -22.82
N LYS A 288 -2.67 -19.23 -22.61
CA LYS A 288 -2.37 -17.88 -22.09
C LYS A 288 -2.40 -17.83 -20.55
N ILE A 289 -2.98 -18.85 -19.90
CA ILE A 289 -3.16 -18.95 -18.45
C ILE A 289 -1.94 -19.66 -17.83
N LEU A 290 -1.48 -19.17 -16.67
CA LEU A 290 -0.39 -19.79 -15.92
C LEU A 290 -0.80 -21.22 -15.50
N GLY A 291 0.10 -22.20 -15.68
CA GLY A 291 -0.17 -23.62 -15.39
C GLY A 291 -0.68 -24.46 -16.56
N TYR A 292 -1.46 -23.89 -17.48
CA TYR A 292 -1.92 -24.58 -18.70
C TYR A 292 -0.93 -24.47 -19.88
N ARG A 293 0.11 -23.64 -19.72
CA ARG A 293 1.12 -23.36 -20.75
C ARG A 293 1.97 -24.57 -21.15
N SER A 294 2.31 -25.45 -20.20
CA SER A 294 3.27 -26.53 -20.47
C SER A 294 2.67 -27.76 -21.15
N GLY A 295 1.34 -27.78 -21.36
CA GLY A 295 0.63 -28.96 -21.87
C GLY A 295 0.67 -30.19 -20.96
N LYS A 296 1.22 -30.06 -19.74
CA LYS A 296 1.29 -31.14 -18.76
C LYS A 296 0.02 -31.10 -17.91
N TRP A 297 -0.75 -32.19 -17.94
CA TRP A 297 -2.07 -32.25 -17.30
C TRP A 297 -2.04 -31.93 -15.79
N TRP A 298 -1.03 -32.40 -15.04
CA TRP A 298 -0.91 -32.10 -13.60
C TRP A 298 -0.77 -30.60 -13.27
N LYS A 299 -0.06 -29.83 -14.11
CA LYS A 299 0.07 -28.37 -13.93
C LYS A 299 -1.24 -27.64 -14.24
N ALA A 300 -2.03 -28.18 -15.18
CA ALA A 300 -3.36 -27.68 -15.49
C ALA A 300 -4.35 -27.98 -14.35
N SER A 301 -4.27 -29.15 -13.72
CA SER A 301 -5.14 -29.51 -12.59
C SER A 301 -4.91 -28.61 -11.38
N ILE A 302 -3.65 -28.37 -11.00
CA ILE A 302 -3.30 -27.45 -9.90
C ILE A 302 -3.80 -26.03 -10.19
N ALA A 303 -3.55 -25.53 -11.41
CA ALA A 303 -4.03 -24.21 -11.80
C ALA A 303 -5.57 -24.11 -11.77
N SER A 304 -6.28 -25.15 -12.22
CA SER A 304 -7.75 -25.20 -12.20
C SER A 304 -8.29 -25.03 -10.77
N LEU A 305 -7.71 -25.75 -9.80
CA LEU A 305 -8.09 -25.67 -8.39
C LEU A 305 -7.81 -24.28 -7.81
N CYS A 306 -6.66 -23.68 -8.12
CA CYS A 306 -6.33 -22.33 -7.67
C CYS A 306 -7.30 -21.28 -8.22
N TYR A 307 -7.64 -21.33 -9.52
CA TYR A 307 -8.57 -20.37 -10.11
C TYR A 307 -10.00 -20.54 -9.59
N LEU A 308 -10.44 -21.79 -9.34
CA LEU A 308 -11.75 -22.08 -8.75
C LEU A 308 -11.84 -21.56 -7.31
N PHE A 309 -10.76 -21.69 -6.53
CA PHE A 309 -10.67 -21.13 -5.18
C PHE A 309 -10.74 -19.59 -5.20
N ILE A 310 -10.01 -18.93 -6.10
CA ILE A 310 -10.04 -17.45 -6.24
C ILE A 310 -11.44 -16.97 -6.65
N LEU A 311 -12.11 -17.67 -7.58
CA LEU A 311 -13.47 -17.37 -7.99
C LEU A 311 -14.45 -17.50 -6.80
N PHE A 312 -14.32 -18.56 -6.02
CA PHE A 312 -15.16 -18.80 -4.85
C PHE A 312 -14.99 -17.73 -3.77
N VAL A 313 -13.74 -17.31 -3.49
CA VAL A 313 -13.45 -16.19 -2.59
C VAL A 313 -14.02 -14.88 -3.13
N GLY A 314 -13.89 -14.61 -4.43
CA GLY A 314 -14.45 -13.41 -5.05
C GLY A 314 -15.98 -13.33 -4.95
N ILE A 315 -16.68 -14.45 -5.14
CA ILE A 315 -18.14 -14.52 -5.00
C ILE A 315 -18.57 -14.31 -3.54
N ALA A 316 -17.84 -14.91 -2.59
CA ALA A 316 -18.12 -14.74 -1.15
C ALA A 316 -18.03 -13.27 -0.71
N ILE A 317 -17.01 -12.54 -1.18
CA ILE A 317 -16.83 -11.11 -0.88
C ILE A 317 -18.00 -10.27 -1.46
N THR A 318 -18.53 -10.61 -2.64
CA THR A 318 -19.66 -9.88 -3.23
C THR A 318 -21.01 -10.15 -2.57
N PHE A 319 -21.16 -11.26 -1.84
CA PHE A 319 -22.39 -11.61 -1.13
C PHE A 319 -22.48 -10.98 0.27
N GLU A 320 -21.39 -10.39 0.79
CA GLU A 320 -21.31 -9.84 2.15
C GLU A 320 -21.79 -8.37 2.25
N GLU A 321 -21.97 -7.67 1.13
CA GLU A 321 -22.51 -6.28 1.08
C GLU A 321 -24.05 -6.19 1.02
N GLY A 322 -24.75 -7.34 0.98
CA GLY A 322 -26.19 -7.39 0.69
C GLY A 322 -27.15 -7.55 1.88
N SER A 323 -26.69 -7.84 3.10
CA SER A 323 -27.61 -8.17 4.20
C SER A 323 -27.12 -7.63 5.54
N ASN A 324 -27.54 -6.40 5.88
CA ASN A 324 -27.85 -6.04 7.27
C ASN A 324 -28.65 -4.72 7.35
N LYS A 325 -29.98 -4.84 7.46
CA LYS A 325 -30.84 -3.92 8.22
C LYS A 325 -32.00 -4.72 8.84
N GLU A 326 -31.91 -4.90 10.16
CA GLU A 326 -33.00 -5.16 11.11
C GLU A 326 -34.01 -3.97 11.12
N THR A 327 -35.29 -4.01 11.54
CA THR A 327 -36.16 -4.97 12.27
C THR A 327 -37.63 -4.45 12.21
N ALA A 328 -38.60 -5.35 12.41
CA ALA A 328 -40.00 -5.17 12.91
C ALA A 328 -41.00 -4.36 12.02
N THR A 329 -42.29 -4.71 11.83
CA THR A 329 -43.26 -5.51 12.61
C THR A 329 -44.48 -5.86 11.71
N ALA A 330 -45.08 -7.03 11.97
CA ALA A 330 -46.51 -7.39 11.90
C ALA A 330 -47.37 -7.16 10.61
N ASN A 331 -47.78 -8.32 10.07
CA ASN A 331 -49.14 -8.75 9.71
C ASN A 331 -49.78 -8.54 8.30
N SER A 332 -50.25 -9.70 7.82
CA SER A 332 -51.48 -10.00 7.05
C SER A 332 -51.59 -9.67 5.55
N GLN A 333 -51.52 -10.77 4.77
CA GLN A 333 -52.26 -11.16 3.56
C GLN A 333 -52.22 -10.27 2.30
N PRO A 334 -52.28 -10.91 1.12
CA PRO A 334 -53.53 -10.79 0.37
C PRO A 334 -54.02 -12.09 -0.30
N LYS A 335 -55.35 -12.20 -0.29
CA LYS A 335 -56.21 -12.99 -1.18
C LYS A 335 -55.89 -12.74 -2.66
N GLN A 336 -55.87 -13.83 -3.43
CA GLN A 336 -56.07 -13.80 -4.87
C GLN A 336 -57.55 -13.61 -5.21
N VAL A 337 -57.82 -12.91 -6.31
CA VAL A 337 -59.13 -12.78 -6.97
C VAL A 337 -59.03 -13.41 -8.36
N ASN A 338 -59.97 -14.33 -8.59
CA ASN A 338 -60.69 -14.78 -9.81
C ASN A 338 -59.97 -14.81 -11.17
N GLU A 339 -60.12 -15.92 -11.91
CA GLU A 339 -61.27 -16.12 -12.82
C GLU A 339 -61.31 -17.56 -13.38
N ASP A 340 -62.52 -18.14 -13.29
CA ASP A 340 -63.24 -19.02 -14.22
C ASP A 340 -62.49 -20.03 -15.10
N ASN A 341 -62.91 -21.30 -14.99
CA ASN A 341 -63.85 -21.88 -15.96
C ASN A 341 -64.28 -23.32 -15.60
N ASN A 342 -65.57 -23.47 -15.29
CA ASN A 342 -66.53 -24.36 -15.96
C ASN A 342 -66.12 -25.83 -16.23
N LYS A 343 -66.77 -26.80 -15.57
CA LYS A 343 -67.88 -27.57 -16.16
C LYS A 343 -68.34 -28.77 -15.32
N GLU A 344 -69.67 -28.88 -15.29
CA GLU A 344 -70.53 -30.08 -15.33
C GLU A 344 -70.41 -31.11 -14.18
N ILE A 345 -71.40 -31.27 -13.29
CA ILE A 345 -72.85 -31.58 -13.40
C ILE A 345 -73.13 -33.07 -13.12
N LYS A 346 -73.94 -33.25 -12.06
CA LYS A 346 -74.94 -34.30 -11.78
C LYS A 346 -74.47 -35.74 -11.55
N ALA A 347 -74.87 -36.30 -10.42
CA ALA A 347 -76.16 -37.00 -10.28
C ALA A 347 -76.42 -37.31 -8.78
N THR A 348 -77.53 -36.87 -8.17
CA THR A 348 -78.80 -37.63 -7.92
C THR A 348 -78.53 -38.92 -7.09
N GLU A 349 -79.23 -39.32 -6.04
CA GLU A 349 -80.51 -39.07 -5.35
C GLU A 349 -80.54 -40.19 -4.26
N VAL A 350 -80.96 -40.07 -2.99
CA VAL A 350 -82.34 -40.21 -2.46
C VAL A 350 -82.24 -40.81 -1.04
N ASN A 351 -82.92 -40.13 -0.11
CA ASN A 351 -83.70 -40.56 1.06
C ASN A 351 -83.19 -41.51 2.17
N ASN A 352 -83.29 -40.93 3.37
CA ASN A 352 -84.11 -41.33 4.52
C ASN A 352 -83.41 -41.98 5.73
N ASN A 353 -83.32 -41.12 6.76
CA ASN A 353 -83.72 -41.28 8.16
C ASN A 353 -83.18 -42.46 8.97
N GLY A 354 -82.61 -42.10 10.13
CA GLY A 354 -82.79 -42.86 11.36
C GLY A 354 -81.50 -43.12 12.11
N GLU A 355 -81.13 -42.17 12.97
CA GLU A 355 -80.44 -42.37 14.26
C GLU A 355 -79.40 -43.49 14.39
N THR A 356 -78.13 -43.10 14.44
CA THR A 356 -77.10 -43.67 15.34
C THR A 356 -75.86 -42.76 15.29
N SER A 357 -75.84 -41.71 16.10
CA SER A 357 -75.06 -41.66 17.35
C SER A 357 -73.53 -41.84 17.20
N LYS A 358 -72.84 -40.72 17.05
CA LYS A 358 -71.70 -40.31 17.90
C LYS A 358 -70.45 -41.22 18.04
N ILE A 359 -70.12 -42.10 17.09
CA ILE A 359 -68.86 -42.90 17.19
C ILE A 359 -67.81 -42.58 16.09
N THR A 360 -68.15 -41.96 14.97
CA THR A 360 -67.20 -41.81 13.83
C THR A 360 -66.38 -40.51 13.80
N GLU A 361 -66.83 -39.40 14.39
CA GLU A 361 -66.06 -38.14 14.38
C GLU A 361 -64.87 -38.15 15.35
N GLY A 362 -64.94 -38.93 16.43
CA GLY A 362 -63.87 -39.04 17.43
C GLY A 362 -62.65 -39.80 16.90
N GLU A 363 -62.86 -40.86 16.12
CA GLU A 363 -61.78 -41.67 15.54
C GLU A 363 -61.08 -40.95 14.37
N GLN A 364 -61.81 -40.17 13.56
CA GLN A 364 -61.21 -39.35 12.50
C GLN A 364 -60.35 -38.22 13.07
N LYS A 365 -60.83 -37.49 14.10
CA LYS A 365 -60.03 -36.45 14.76
C LYS A 365 -58.77 -36.99 15.44
N LYS A 366 -58.85 -38.18 16.03
CA LYS A 366 -57.69 -38.82 16.69
C LYS A 366 -56.60 -39.24 15.70
N LYS A 367 -56.99 -39.79 14.54
CA LYS A 367 -56.04 -40.13 13.46
C LYS A 367 -55.42 -38.90 12.80
N GLU A 368 -56.18 -37.82 12.66
CA GLU A 368 -55.70 -36.57 12.09
C GLU A 368 -54.75 -35.83 13.04
N GLU A 369 -55.00 -35.91 14.35
CA GLU A 369 -54.11 -35.38 15.40
C GLU A 369 -52.81 -36.21 15.54
N GLU A 370 -52.88 -37.54 15.49
CA GLU A 370 -51.69 -38.40 15.43
C GLU A 370 -50.84 -38.14 14.17
N ALA A 371 -51.47 -38.00 12.99
CA ALA A 371 -50.75 -37.68 11.76
C ALA A 371 -50.04 -36.31 11.82
N ARG A 372 -50.66 -35.32 12.49
CA ARG A 372 -50.07 -33.99 12.68
C ARG A 372 -48.88 -34.02 13.64
N LEU A 373 -48.96 -34.82 14.70
CA LEU A 373 -47.86 -35.02 15.66
C LEU A 373 -46.67 -35.75 15.02
N ASP A 374 -46.93 -36.76 14.18
CA ASP A 374 -45.90 -37.47 13.40
C ASP A 374 -45.21 -36.56 12.37
N GLU A 375 -45.95 -35.69 11.70
CA GLU A 375 -45.37 -34.71 10.76
C GLU A 375 -44.52 -33.65 11.50
N GLU A 376 -44.95 -33.23 12.69
CA GLU A 376 -44.19 -32.30 13.53
C GLU A 376 -42.91 -32.96 14.08
N GLN A 377 -42.94 -34.24 14.46
CA GLN A 377 -41.75 -34.99 14.85
C GLN A 377 -40.76 -35.16 13.68
N LYS A 378 -41.24 -35.50 12.48
CA LYS A 378 -40.38 -35.60 11.28
C LYS A 378 -39.71 -34.27 10.93
N LYS A 379 -40.42 -33.15 11.06
CA LYS A 379 -39.85 -31.81 10.85
C LYS A 379 -38.78 -31.47 11.90
N LYS A 380 -38.98 -31.85 13.17
CA LYS A 380 -37.98 -31.65 14.23
C LYS A 380 -36.74 -32.52 14.04
N GLU A 381 -36.91 -33.76 13.61
CA GLU A 381 -35.81 -34.69 13.33
C GLU A 381 -35.00 -34.26 12.10
N GLU A 382 -35.66 -33.80 11.03
CA GLU A 382 -34.99 -33.27 9.85
C GLU A 382 -34.23 -31.97 10.15
N ALA A 383 -34.80 -31.08 10.97
CA ALA A 383 -34.12 -29.87 11.43
C ALA A 383 -32.89 -30.20 12.31
N ALA A 384 -32.99 -31.21 13.18
CA ALA A 384 -31.86 -31.67 14.01
C ALA A 384 -30.73 -32.26 13.14
N ARG A 385 -31.07 -33.04 12.11
CA ARG A 385 -30.10 -33.62 11.17
C ARG A 385 -29.37 -32.55 10.36
N LEU A 386 -30.09 -31.52 9.89
CA LEU A 386 -29.49 -30.38 9.18
C LEU A 386 -28.56 -29.56 10.09
N ALA A 387 -28.94 -29.35 11.36
CA ALA A 387 -28.11 -28.65 12.34
C ALA A 387 -26.83 -29.44 12.69
N GLU A 388 -26.91 -30.77 12.80
CA GLU A 388 -25.74 -31.61 13.02
C GLU A 388 -24.80 -31.63 11.79
N GLU A 389 -25.35 -31.65 10.58
CA GLU A 389 -24.56 -31.56 9.35
C GLU A 389 -23.85 -30.20 9.23
N GLN A 390 -24.52 -29.10 9.60
CA GLN A 390 -23.91 -27.77 9.66
C GLN A 390 -22.77 -27.71 10.68
N ARG A 391 -22.95 -28.27 11.89
CA ARG A 391 -21.90 -28.35 12.91
C ARG A 391 -20.68 -29.13 12.45
N LYS A 392 -20.89 -30.27 11.76
CA LYS A 392 -19.78 -31.06 11.18
C LYS A 392 -19.03 -30.30 10.09
N LYS A 393 -19.72 -29.51 9.26
CA LYS A 393 -19.08 -28.65 8.24
C LYS A 393 -18.31 -27.50 8.87
N GLU A 394 -18.84 -26.87 9.91
CA GLU A 394 -18.18 -25.79 10.64
C GLU A 394 -16.93 -26.28 11.39
N GLU A 395 -17.02 -27.45 12.04
CA GLU A 395 -15.88 -28.06 12.72
C GLU A 395 -14.77 -28.48 11.75
N ALA A 396 -15.12 -29.04 10.59
CA ALA A 396 -14.17 -29.36 9.53
C ALA A 396 -13.53 -28.08 8.94
N ALA A 397 -14.29 -26.99 8.78
CA ALA A 397 -13.77 -25.71 8.33
C ALA A 397 -12.78 -25.11 9.35
N ARG A 398 -13.09 -25.19 10.64
CA ARG A 398 -12.22 -24.73 11.73
C ARG A 398 -10.90 -25.51 11.77
N LEU A 399 -10.94 -26.84 11.62
CA LEU A 399 -9.72 -27.67 11.54
C LEU A 399 -8.88 -27.36 10.29
N ALA A 400 -9.51 -27.12 9.14
CA ALA A 400 -8.81 -26.72 7.93
C ALA A 400 -8.18 -25.33 8.05
N GLU A 401 -8.86 -24.37 8.69
CA GLU A 401 -8.29 -23.05 8.98
C GLU A 401 -7.10 -23.14 9.95
N GLU A 402 -7.20 -23.98 10.98
CA GLU A 402 -6.09 -24.22 11.90
C GLU A 402 -4.88 -24.84 11.19
N GLN A 403 -5.10 -25.80 10.27
CA GLN A 403 -4.03 -26.36 9.45
C GLN A 403 -3.41 -25.31 8.52
N ARG A 404 -4.21 -24.44 7.90
CA ARG A 404 -3.68 -23.34 7.06
C ARG A 404 -2.87 -22.34 7.88
N LYS A 405 -3.29 -22.00 9.09
CA LYS A 405 -2.52 -21.14 10.01
C LYS A 405 -1.20 -21.79 10.41
N LYS A 406 -1.18 -23.10 10.66
CA LYS A 406 0.05 -23.87 10.95
C LYS A 406 0.99 -23.93 9.73
N GLU A 407 0.46 -24.16 8.54
CA GLU A 407 1.24 -24.19 7.29
C GLU A 407 1.80 -22.81 6.93
N GLU A 408 1.01 -21.75 7.13
CA GLU A 408 1.46 -20.37 6.91
C GLU A 408 2.52 -19.94 7.93
N ALA A 409 2.36 -20.30 9.21
CA ALA A 409 3.38 -20.09 10.22
C ALA A 409 4.67 -20.87 9.90
N ALA A 410 4.57 -22.10 9.40
CA ALA A 410 5.72 -22.88 8.97
C ALA A 410 6.42 -22.25 7.75
N ARG A 411 5.67 -21.71 6.79
CA ARG A 411 6.21 -21.02 5.61
C ARG A 411 6.93 -19.72 6.00
N LEU A 412 6.36 -18.95 6.93
CA LEU A 412 6.99 -17.74 7.47
C LEU A 412 8.28 -18.08 8.24
N ALA A 413 8.28 -19.14 9.03
CA ALA A 413 9.47 -19.62 9.73
C ALA A 413 10.55 -20.10 8.76
N GLU A 414 10.19 -20.79 7.67
CA GLU A 414 11.13 -21.20 6.61
C GLU A 414 11.69 -19.98 5.86
N GLU A 415 10.87 -18.97 5.58
CA GLU A 415 11.32 -17.72 4.95
C GLU A 415 12.27 -16.94 5.87
N GLN A 416 11.99 -16.89 7.17
CA GLN A 416 12.89 -16.29 8.16
C GLN A 416 14.23 -17.05 8.23
N ARG A 417 14.22 -18.39 8.26
CA ARG A 417 15.44 -19.21 8.22
C ARG A 417 16.26 -18.96 6.96
N LYS A 418 15.63 -18.82 5.79
CA LYS A 418 16.34 -18.48 4.53
C LYS A 418 16.95 -17.08 4.57
N LYS A 419 16.26 -16.11 5.18
CA LYS A 419 16.81 -14.75 5.36
C LYS A 419 17.98 -14.73 6.34
N GLU A 420 17.88 -15.48 7.45
CA GLU A 420 18.94 -15.61 8.44
C GLU A 420 20.17 -16.35 7.86
N GLU A 421 19.95 -17.41 7.10
CA GLU A 421 21.02 -18.14 6.40
C GLU A 421 21.70 -17.27 5.33
N ALA A 422 20.93 -16.51 4.55
CA ALA A 422 21.47 -15.54 3.59
C ALA A 422 22.27 -14.42 4.29
N ALA A 423 21.80 -13.93 5.44
CA ALA A 423 22.52 -12.95 6.25
C ALA A 423 23.83 -13.52 6.79
N ARG A 424 23.82 -14.77 7.28
CA ARG A 424 25.03 -15.47 7.78
C ARG A 424 26.05 -15.68 6.66
N LEU A 425 25.60 -16.08 5.45
CA LEU A 425 26.48 -16.20 4.28
C LEU A 425 27.07 -14.86 3.85
N ALA A 426 26.27 -13.78 3.88
CA ALA A 426 26.76 -12.44 3.58
C ALA A 426 27.72 -11.89 4.65
N GLU A 427 27.54 -12.26 5.92
CA GLU A 427 28.48 -11.94 6.99
C GLU A 427 29.78 -12.74 6.85
N GLU A 428 29.70 -14.04 6.51
CA GLU A 428 30.88 -14.87 6.26
C GLU A 428 31.67 -14.37 5.04
N GLN A 429 31.00 -13.92 3.98
CA GLN A 429 31.64 -13.27 2.84
C GLN A 429 32.33 -11.96 3.25
N ARG A 430 31.67 -11.12 4.04
CA ARG A 430 32.29 -9.89 4.57
C ARG A 430 33.52 -10.17 5.43
N LYS A 431 33.47 -11.20 6.29
CA LYS A 431 34.64 -11.63 7.08
C LYS A 431 35.77 -12.17 6.22
N LYS A 432 35.47 -12.89 5.13
CA LYS A 432 36.49 -13.36 4.16
C LYS A 432 37.10 -12.21 3.38
N GLU A 433 36.30 -11.25 2.93
CA GLU A 433 36.79 -10.04 2.26
C GLU A 433 37.63 -9.16 3.20
N GLU A 434 37.20 -9.01 4.45
CA GLU A 434 37.96 -8.28 5.47
C GLU A 434 39.27 -8.98 5.83
N ALA A 435 39.25 -10.30 6.00
CA ALA A 435 40.46 -11.09 6.22
C ALA A 435 41.42 -11.03 5.01
N ALA A 436 40.88 -11.04 3.78
CA ALA A 436 41.68 -10.87 2.57
C ALA A 436 42.32 -9.47 2.51
N ARG A 437 41.57 -8.43 2.87
CA ARG A 437 42.09 -7.05 2.94
C ARG A 437 43.16 -6.89 4.02
N LEU A 438 42.96 -7.47 5.20
CA LEU A 438 43.96 -7.48 6.27
C LEU A 438 45.21 -8.28 5.88
N ALA A 439 45.06 -9.40 5.16
CA ALA A 439 46.19 -10.17 4.65
C ALA A 439 46.96 -9.42 3.56
N GLU A 440 46.27 -8.66 2.70
CA GLU A 440 46.88 -7.79 1.70
C GLU A 440 47.61 -6.61 2.35
N GLU A 441 47.02 -6.02 3.40
CA GLU A 441 47.63 -4.95 4.19
C GLU A 441 48.87 -5.45 4.96
N GLN A 442 48.80 -6.63 5.58
CA GLN A 442 49.96 -7.27 6.22
C GLN A 442 51.05 -7.63 5.22
N LYS A 443 50.68 -8.08 4.01
CA LYS A 443 51.64 -8.37 2.95
C LYS A 443 52.30 -7.08 2.43
N ALA A 444 51.54 -5.99 2.32
CA ALA A 444 52.08 -4.68 1.95
C ALA A 444 52.98 -4.10 3.07
N GLU A 445 52.64 -4.33 4.33
CA GLU A 445 53.46 -3.92 5.48
C GLU A 445 54.73 -4.76 5.61
N GLU A 446 54.66 -6.07 5.36
CA GLU A 446 55.84 -6.96 5.30
C GLU A 446 56.74 -6.60 4.12
N GLU A 447 56.18 -6.31 2.94
CA GLU A 447 56.92 -5.83 1.77
C GLU A 447 57.57 -4.46 2.07
N ALA A 448 56.85 -3.54 2.72
CA ALA A 448 57.41 -2.26 3.19
C ALA A 448 58.51 -2.45 4.25
N ALA A 449 58.38 -3.42 5.15
CA ALA A 449 59.38 -3.72 6.17
C ALA A 449 60.63 -4.40 5.59
N GLN A 450 60.48 -5.23 4.55
CA GLN A 450 61.62 -5.78 3.80
C GLN A 450 62.36 -4.69 3.04
N VAL A 451 61.61 -3.74 2.46
CA VAL A 451 62.16 -2.57 1.78
C VAL A 451 62.90 -1.64 2.76
N GLN A 452 62.45 -1.48 4.01
CA GLN A 452 63.17 -0.68 5.02
C GLN A 452 64.43 -1.38 5.59
N ASN A 453 64.48 -2.71 5.61
CA ASN A 453 65.61 -3.48 6.16
C ASN A 453 66.73 -3.77 5.13
N VAL A 454 66.68 -3.17 3.95
CA VAL A 454 67.77 -3.26 2.97
C VAL A 454 69.03 -2.64 3.59
N TYR A 455 70.10 -3.43 3.70
CA TYR A 455 71.38 -3.01 4.27
C TYR A 455 72.50 -3.32 3.29
N TYR A 456 73.33 -2.33 3.00
CA TYR A 456 74.52 -2.48 2.17
C TYR A 456 75.78 -2.30 3.00
N LYS A 457 76.77 -3.16 2.79
CA LYS A 457 78.05 -3.09 3.51
C LYS A 457 78.92 -1.93 3.02
N ASN A 458 78.85 -1.57 1.73
CA ASN A 458 79.63 -0.51 1.10
C ASN A 458 79.02 -0.04 -0.24
N CYS A 459 79.50 1.07 -0.78
CA CYS A 459 78.99 1.64 -2.04
C CYS A 459 79.23 0.78 -3.29
N THR A 460 80.16 -0.18 -3.26
CA THR A 460 80.35 -1.12 -4.39
C THR A 460 79.14 -2.03 -4.51
N GLU A 461 78.69 -2.59 -3.38
CA GLU A 461 77.50 -3.44 -3.31
C GLU A 461 76.23 -2.70 -3.74
N VAL A 462 76.11 -1.42 -3.36
CA VAL A 462 74.98 -0.55 -3.78
C VAL A 462 74.94 -0.38 -5.30
N ARG A 463 76.10 -0.19 -5.94
CA ARG A 463 76.20 0.01 -7.40
C ARG A 463 75.97 -1.28 -8.18
N GLU A 464 76.48 -2.40 -7.67
CA GLU A 464 76.22 -3.73 -8.25
C GLU A 464 74.74 -4.11 -8.18
N ALA A 465 74.04 -3.71 -7.11
CA ALA A 465 72.60 -3.85 -6.97
C ALA A 465 71.79 -2.84 -7.82
N GLY A 466 72.45 -1.88 -8.49
CA GLY A 466 71.81 -0.84 -9.30
C GLY A 466 71.02 0.21 -8.49
N ALA A 467 71.25 0.30 -7.18
CA ALA A 467 70.50 1.16 -6.27
C ALA A 467 71.17 2.53 -6.03
N ALA A 468 72.37 2.78 -6.58
CA ALA A 468 73.06 4.07 -6.43
C ALA A 468 72.54 5.10 -7.46
N PRO A 469 72.38 6.38 -7.08
CA PRO A 469 72.57 6.97 -5.73
C PRO A 469 71.36 6.72 -4.82
N ILE A 470 71.59 6.55 -3.50
CA ILE A 470 70.51 6.38 -2.50
C ILE A 470 70.32 7.68 -1.72
N ARG A 471 69.10 8.22 -1.66
CA ARG A 471 68.79 9.47 -0.95
C ARG A 471 68.34 9.24 0.49
N ILE A 472 68.43 10.27 1.32
CA ILE A 472 67.92 10.23 2.69
C ILE A 472 66.43 9.86 2.71
N GLY A 473 66.09 8.82 3.46
CA GLY A 473 64.73 8.26 3.52
C GLY A 473 64.46 7.14 2.51
N GLU A 474 65.35 6.87 1.57
CA GLU A 474 65.26 5.71 0.68
C GLU A 474 65.82 4.44 1.35
N PRO A 475 65.23 3.27 1.07
CA PRO A 475 65.74 1.93 1.43
C PRO A 475 67.25 1.77 1.24
N GLY A 476 67.96 1.34 2.28
CA GLY A 476 69.42 1.13 2.21
C GLY A 476 70.27 2.37 2.44
N TYR A 477 69.67 3.55 2.70
CA TYR A 477 70.42 4.74 3.09
C TYR A 477 71.05 4.57 4.47
N SER A 478 72.33 4.90 4.59
CA SER A 478 73.04 4.95 5.87
C SER A 478 74.02 6.12 5.87
N THR A 479 74.15 6.81 7.00
CA THR A 479 75.17 7.87 7.21
C THR A 479 76.60 7.36 7.13
N LYS A 480 76.82 6.04 7.08
CA LYS A 480 78.12 5.42 6.80
C LYS A 480 78.44 5.38 5.30
N LEU A 481 77.42 5.37 4.46
CA LEU A 481 77.51 5.34 3.00
C LEU A 481 77.47 6.75 2.38
N ASP A 482 76.89 7.72 3.10
CA ASP A 482 76.97 9.15 2.81
C ASP A 482 78.16 9.78 3.58
N ARG A 483 79.30 9.92 2.90
CA ARG A 483 80.57 10.33 3.51
C ARG A 483 80.64 11.83 3.79
N ASP A 484 80.01 12.66 2.95
CA ASP A 484 80.01 14.12 3.05
C ASP A 484 78.72 14.69 3.65
N ARG A 485 77.73 13.84 3.92
CA ARG A 485 76.50 14.14 4.67
C ARG A 485 75.62 15.19 4.00
N ASP A 486 75.56 15.16 2.68
CA ASP A 486 74.70 16.03 1.89
C ASP A 486 73.28 15.44 1.69
N GLY A 487 73.05 14.22 2.19
CA GLY A 487 71.78 13.52 2.11
C GLY A 487 71.65 12.60 0.91
N ILE A 488 72.72 12.35 0.15
CA ILE A 488 72.76 11.44 -1.00
C ILE A 488 73.97 10.48 -0.87
N ALA A 489 73.71 9.23 -0.50
CA ALA A 489 74.74 8.20 -0.36
C ALA A 489 75.20 7.63 -1.71
N CYS A 490 76.50 7.34 -1.81
CA CYS A 490 77.13 6.66 -2.94
C CYS A 490 76.95 7.34 -4.32
N ASP A 491 76.80 8.66 -4.34
CA ASP A 491 76.65 9.51 -5.53
C ASP A 491 77.94 9.67 -6.37
N ARG A 492 79.11 9.41 -5.76
CA ARG A 492 80.44 9.67 -6.34
C ARG A 492 81.34 8.46 -6.53
#